data_AF-A0A7X2XLW7-F1
#
_entry.id   AF-A0A7X2XLW7-F1
#
_cell.length_a   1.000
_cell.length_b   1.000
_cell.length_c   1.000
_cell.angle_alpha   90.00
_cell.angle_beta   90.00
_cell.angle_gamma   90.00
#
_symmetry.space_group_name_H-M   'P 1'
#
loop_
_entity.id
_entity.type
_entity.pdbx_description
1 polymer ?
#
loop_
_entity_poly.entity_id
_entity_poly.type
_entity_poly.pdbx_seq_one_letter_code
_entity_poly.pdbx_strand_id
1 'polypeptide(L)' 'KTSRYVGNVLGRYREREIVPKEYFKEPVSLIFEDTMINCPTKYKEYLSEIYGDYMKLPSVEDRVAHNIELISVGDAE' A
#
# COMPACT_ATOMS: atom_id res chain seq x y z
N LYS A 1 3.36 7.73 -23.02
CA LYS A 1 4.03 6.98 -21.93
C LYS A 1 4.28 5.55 -22.40
N THR A 2 5.53 5.07 -22.45
CA THR A 2 5.90 3.77 -23.04
C THR A 2 6.30 2.69 -22.03
N SER A 3 6.55 3.05 -20.77
CA SER A 3 6.90 2.08 -19.72
C SER A 3 5.83 1.01 -19.53
N ARG A 4 6.26 -0.24 -19.29
CA ARG A 4 5.38 -1.35 -18.91
C ARG A 4 5.04 -1.34 -17.42
N TYR A 5 5.82 -0.63 -16.61
CA TYR A 5 5.71 -0.59 -15.16
C TYR A 5 5.42 0.82 -14.65
N VAL A 6 4.71 0.89 -13.52
CA VAL A 6 4.37 2.10 -12.77
C VAL A 6 4.58 1.83 -11.29
N GLY A 7 4.86 2.86 -10.50
CA GLY A 7 5.06 2.68 -9.06
C GLY A 7 5.61 3.93 -8.39
N ASN A 8 5.57 3.93 -7.07
CA ASN A 8 6.24 4.93 -6.24
C ASN A 8 7.67 4.47 -5.93
N VAL A 9 8.63 4.97 -6.70
CA VAL A 9 10.04 4.55 -6.61
C VAL A 9 10.71 4.97 -5.30
N LEU A 10 10.15 5.96 -4.60
CA LEU A 10 10.63 6.43 -3.30
C LEU A 10 9.78 5.92 -2.13
N GLY A 11 8.89 4.96 -2.40
CA GLY A 11 8.03 4.34 -1.39
C GLY A 11 8.77 3.47 -0.38
N ARG A 12 8.08 3.13 0.70
CA ARG A 12 8.63 2.34 1.81
C ARG A 12 9.02 0.94 1.36
N TYR A 13 8.26 0.35 0.44
CA TYR A 13 8.44 -1.03 -0.02
C TYR A 13 9.29 -1.14 -1.30
N ARG A 14 9.89 -0.03 -1.74
CA ARG A 14 10.90 0.03 -2.81
C ARG A 14 10.42 -0.65 -4.09
N GLU A 15 11.17 -1.61 -4.62
CA GLU A 15 10.86 -2.32 -5.87
C GLU A 15 9.52 -3.04 -5.85
N ARG A 16 8.99 -3.41 -4.67
CA ARG A 16 7.67 -4.06 -4.54
C ARG A 16 6.52 -3.13 -4.90
N GLU A 17 6.74 -1.82 -4.90
CA GLU A 17 5.74 -0.84 -5.35
C GLU A 17 5.80 -0.59 -6.87
N ILE A 18 6.77 -1.17 -7.58
CA ILE A 18 6.93 -1.07 -9.04
C ILE A 18 6.23 -2.26 -9.70
N VAL A 19 5.01 -2.03 -10.17
CA VAL A 19 4.12 -3.09 -10.66
C VAL A 19 3.75 -2.89 -12.14
N PRO A 20 3.25 -3.93 -12.84
CA PRO A 20 2.76 -3.77 -14.20
C PRO A 20 1.67 -2.69 -14.26
N LYS A 21 1.76 -1.80 -15.25
CA LYS A 21 0.75 -0.75 -15.49
C LYS A 21 -0.68 -1.29 -15.60
N GLU A 22 -0.79 -2.56 -16.00
CA GLU A 22 -2.02 -3.33 -16.14
C GLU A 22 -2.81 -3.46 -14.83
N TYR A 23 -2.17 -3.23 -13.67
CA TYR A 23 -2.85 -3.23 -12.38
C TYR A 23 -3.77 -2.03 -12.21
N PHE A 24 -3.53 -0.95 -12.97
CA PHE A 24 -4.22 0.34 -12.90
C PHE A 24 -4.88 0.71 -14.24
N LYS A 25 -5.60 -0.24 -14.86
CA LYS A 25 -6.46 0.04 -16.03
C LYS A 25 -7.77 0.68 -15.54
N GLU A 26 -8.91 0.23 -16.06
CA GLU A 26 -10.20 0.73 -15.61
C GLU A 26 -10.39 0.37 -14.12
N PRO A 27 -10.66 1.36 -13.25
CA PRO A 27 -10.85 1.09 -11.83
C PRO A 27 -12.07 0.19 -11.60
N VAL A 28 -12.00 -0.62 -10.56
CA VAL A 28 -13.14 -1.41 -10.08
C VAL A 28 -13.74 -0.73 -8.87
N SER A 29 -15.06 -0.65 -8.79
CA SER A 29 -15.75 -0.09 -7.63
C SER A 29 -15.95 -1.20 -6.59
N LEU A 30 -15.43 -1.00 -5.39
CA LEU A 30 -15.57 -1.90 -4.25
C LEU A 30 -16.31 -1.21 -3.13
N ILE A 31 -17.08 -1.97 -2.37
CA ILE A 31 -17.69 -1.47 -1.13
C ILE A 31 -16.65 -1.53 -0.01
N PHE A 32 -16.49 -0.42 0.69
CA PHE A 32 -15.76 -0.32 1.93
C PHE A 32 -16.69 0.34 2.95
N GLU A 33 -17.13 -0.44 3.93
CA GLU A 33 -18.18 -0.05 4.87
C GLU A 33 -19.47 0.37 4.14
N ASP A 34 -19.88 1.63 4.25
CA ASP A 34 -21.08 2.20 3.61
C ASP A 34 -20.77 2.95 2.30
N THR A 35 -19.51 2.94 1.86
CA THR A 35 -19.01 3.80 0.78
C THR A 35 -18.46 2.98 -0.38
N MET A 36 -18.78 3.40 -1.61
CA MET A 36 -18.18 2.83 -2.83
C MET A 36 -16.85 3.53 -3.16
N ILE A 37 -15.78 2.76 -3.27
CA ILE A 37 -14.42 3.27 -3.53
C ILE A 37 -13.89 2.68 -4.84
N ASN A 38 -13.27 3.51 -5.66
CA ASN A 38 -12.57 3.06 -6.85
C ASN A 38 -11.19 2.51 -6.47
N CYS A 39 -10.93 1.27 -6.85
CA CYS A 39 -9.70 0.55 -6.58
C CYS A 39 -8.98 0.17 -7.88
N PRO A 40 -7.67 -0.16 -7.82
CA PRO A 40 -6.95 -0.69 -8.97
C PRO A 40 -7.66 -1.90 -9.59
N THR A 41 -7.63 -2.02 -10.92
CA THR A 41 -8.25 -3.14 -11.66
C THR A 41 -7.84 -4.51 -11.11
N LYS A 42 -6.57 -4.64 -10.72
CA LYS A 42 -5.98 -5.85 -10.13
C LYS A 42 -5.53 -5.61 -8.70
N TYR A 43 -6.43 -5.09 -7.88
CA TYR A 43 -6.12 -4.71 -6.49
C TYR A 43 -5.58 -5.87 -5.64
N LYS A 44 -6.03 -7.12 -5.86
CA LYS A 44 -5.54 -8.27 -5.10
C LYS A 44 -4.08 -8.57 -5.41
N GLU A 45 -3.72 -8.60 -6.70
CA GLU A 45 -2.35 -8.80 -7.15
C GLU A 45 -1.45 -7.64 -6.70
N TYR A 46 -1.95 -6.41 -6.77
CA TYR A 46 -1.24 -5.24 -6.27
C TYR A 46 -0.91 -5.35 -4.77
N LEU A 47 -1.90 -5.70 -3.95
CA LEU A 47 -1.71 -5.89 -2.52
C LEU A 47 -0.77 -7.07 -2.21
N SER A 48 -0.89 -8.17 -2.97
CA SER A 48 -0.01 -9.33 -2.82
C SER A 48 1.46 -9.03 -3.18
N GLU A 49 1.71 -8.20 -4.20
CA GLU A 49 3.08 -7.78 -4.54
C GLU A 49 3.71 -6.97 -3.38
N ILE A 50 2.97 -6.00 -2.85
CA ILE A 50 3.46 -5.08 -1.81
C ILE A 50 3.56 -5.74 -0.44
N TYR A 51 2.61 -6.61 -0.08
CA TYR A 51 2.46 -7.11 1.29
C TYR A 51 2.63 -8.62 1.43
N GLY A 52 2.62 -9.40 0.34
CA GLY A 52 2.68 -10.86 0.37
C GLY A 52 1.31 -11.47 0.67
N ASP A 53 1.25 -12.46 1.57
CA ASP A 53 0.00 -13.09 2.02
C ASP A 53 -0.74 -12.19 3.03
N TYR A 54 -1.17 -11.01 2.57
CA TYR A 54 -1.67 -9.91 3.41
C TYR A 54 -2.99 -10.23 4.13
N MET A 55 -3.71 -11.26 3.69
CA MET A 55 -4.95 -11.71 4.34
C MET A 55 -4.69 -12.67 5.51
N LYS A 56 -3.45 -13.14 5.66
CA LYS A 56 -3.03 -13.95 6.79
C LYS A 56 -2.35 -13.07 7.82
N LEU A 57 -2.92 -13.05 9.03
CA LEU A 57 -2.29 -12.36 10.15
C LEU A 57 -0.91 -12.99 10.45
N PRO A 58 0.12 -12.16 10.72
CA PRO A 58 1.39 -12.68 11.22
C PRO A 58 1.21 -13.34 12.60
N SER A 59 2.22 -14.07 13.07
CA SER A 59 2.25 -14.62 14.43
C SER A 59 2.08 -13.50 15.46
N VAL A 60 1.66 -13.83 16.68
CA VAL A 60 1.40 -12.79 17.70
C VAL A 60 2.68 -12.03 18.03
N GLU A 61 3.83 -12.70 18.11
CA GLU A 61 5.12 -12.07 18.34
C GLU A 61 5.54 -11.08 17.23
N ASP A 62 5.08 -11.29 15.99
CA ASP A 62 5.42 -10.46 14.83
C ASP A 62 4.41 -9.30 14.61
N ARG A 63 3.33 -9.21 15.40
CA ARG A 63 2.34 -8.11 15.35
C ARG A 63 2.85 -6.85 16.05
N VAL A 64 4.02 -6.37 15.65
CA VAL A 64 4.65 -5.17 16.21
C VAL A 64 4.17 -3.94 15.43
N ALA A 65 3.62 -2.94 16.13
CA ALA A 65 3.22 -1.68 15.52
C ALA A 65 4.44 -0.84 15.12
N HIS A 66 4.25 0.18 14.27
CA HIS A 66 5.30 1.16 14.03
C HIS A 66 5.61 1.94 15.32
N ASN A 67 6.87 1.94 15.73
CA ASN A 67 7.37 2.71 16.88
C ASN A 67 7.31 4.21 16.56
N ILE A 68 6.16 4.83 16.80
CA ILE A 68 5.97 6.27 16.66
C ILE A 68 6.27 6.89 18.02
N GLU A 69 7.30 7.73 18.08
CA GLU A 69 7.62 8.56 19.24
C GLU A 69 7.17 9.99 18.97
N LEU A 70 6.37 10.55 19.87
CA LEU A 70 5.98 11.96 19.82
C LEU A 70 7.09 12.79 20.47
N ILE A 71 7.80 13.57 19.66
CA ILE A 71 8.80 14.51 20.14
C ILE A 71 8.19 15.91 20.07
N SER A 72 8.01 16.53 21.23
CA SER A 72 7.73 17.97 21.32
C SER A 72 9.07 18.70 21.39
N VAL A 73 9.36 19.48 20.36
CA VAL A 73 10.35 20.55 20.46
C VAL A 73 9.59 21.73 21.06
N GLY A 74 10.01 22.21 22.24
CA GLY A 74 9.36 23.34 22.89
C GLY A 74 9.35 24.58 22.00
N ASP A 75 8.54 25.58 22.36
CA ASP A 75 8.53 26.86 21.63
C ASP A 75 9.94 27.46 21.63
N ALA A 76 10.39 27.92 20.47
CA ALA A 76 11.64 28.66 20.35
C ALA A 76 11.51 29.95 21.17
N GLU A 77 12.32 30.08 22.23
CA GLU A 77 12.51 31.35 22.95
C GLU A 77 13.00 32.46 22.01
#